data_AF-A0A846GF86-F1
#
_entry.id   AF-A0A846GF86-F1
#
_cell.length_a   1.000
_cell.length_b   1.000
_cell.length_c   1.000
_cell.angle_alpha   90.00
_cell.angle_beta   90.00
_cell.angle_gamma   90.00
#
_symmetry.space_group_name_H-M   'P 1'
#
loop_
_entity.id
_entity.type
_entity.pdbx_description
1 polymer ?
#
loop_
_entity_poly.entity_id
_entity_poly.type
_entity_poly.pdbx_seq_one_letter_code
_entity_poly.pdbx_strand_id
1 'polypeptide(L)'
;MWNPSQVDYLEVDPVTQEIFQQYKYALAYIGVDFDREDVQAAVIGCSQGMEPAFQTTISYWIWKQNNYEKFEYPSAFLIKALNQQWTPKSWSNEYLDNPKFKSPCQLWWEKAAEKLGKDVRNSLIADVAEKESGYQYILLMSGQTISLEIVNNWSWEKFYEYAIESKRQEEERIKRL
;
A
#
# COMPACT_ATOMS: atom_id res chain seq x y z
N MET A 1 -10.00 -7.77 -9.39
CA MET A 1 -8.62 -8.04 -8.96
C MET A 1 -7.76 -6.93 -9.54
N TRP A 2 -7.23 -6.06 -8.69
CA TRP A 2 -6.28 -5.00 -9.04
C TRP A 2 -4.99 -5.65 -9.57
N ASN A 3 -4.49 -5.21 -10.72
CA ASN A 3 -3.24 -5.70 -11.30
C ASN A 3 -2.23 -4.54 -11.40
N PRO A 4 -1.40 -4.33 -10.37
CA PRO A 4 -0.38 -3.28 -10.36
C PRO A 4 0.65 -3.38 -11.49
N SER A 5 0.66 -4.50 -12.22
CA SER A 5 1.61 -4.81 -13.28
C SER A 5 1.39 -4.07 -14.60
N GLN A 6 0.33 -3.27 -14.75
CA GLN A 6 0.00 -2.60 -16.02
C GLN A 6 0.39 -1.12 -16.11
N VAL A 7 1.04 -0.56 -15.09
CA VAL A 7 1.89 0.62 -15.31
C VAL A 7 3.21 0.09 -15.85
N ASP A 8 3.24 -0.15 -17.16
CA ASP A 8 4.46 -0.50 -17.88
C ASP A 8 5.50 0.60 -17.63
N TYR A 9 6.66 0.24 -17.10
CA TYR A 9 7.69 1.13 -16.52
C TYR A 9 8.38 2.01 -17.57
N LEU A 10 7.66 2.98 -18.12
CA LEU A 10 8.28 4.06 -18.87
C LEU A 10 8.69 5.17 -17.89
N GLU A 11 9.92 5.04 -17.38
CA GLU A 11 10.81 6.14 -16.94
C GLU A 11 10.24 7.19 -15.97
N VAL A 12 9.45 6.78 -14.98
CA VAL A 12 9.13 7.68 -13.86
C VAL A 12 10.34 7.73 -12.92
N ASP A 13 10.80 8.93 -12.57
CA ASP A 13 11.99 9.08 -11.72
C ASP A 13 11.74 8.53 -10.29
N PRO A 14 12.80 8.12 -9.56
CA PRO A 14 12.65 7.49 -8.24
C PRO A 14 11.89 8.35 -7.21
N VAL A 15 12.00 9.68 -7.28
CA VAL A 15 11.32 10.59 -6.35
C VAL A 15 9.82 10.58 -6.61
N THR A 16 9.41 10.66 -7.87
CA THR A 16 8.01 10.58 -8.26
C THR A 16 7.40 9.23 -7.85
N GLN A 17 8.17 8.14 -7.96
CA GLN A 17 7.73 6.83 -7.49
C GLN A 17 7.58 6.76 -5.97
N GLU A 18 8.54 7.28 -5.21
CA GLU A 18 8.48 7.32 -3.74
C GLU A 18 7.24 8.09 -3.25
N ILE A 19 6.99 9.28 -3.82
CA ILE A 19 5.79 10.08 -3.55
C ILE A 19 4.54 9.25 -3.85
N PHE A 20 4.46 8.60 -5.02
CA PHE A 20 3.31 7.77 -5.36
C PHE A 20 3.06 6.68 -4.31
N GLN A 21 4.10 5.93 -3.93
CA GLN A 21 4.00 4.84 -2.95
C GLN A 21 3.50 5.33 -1.59
N GLN A 22 3.93 6.51 -1.15
CA GLN A 22 3.54 7.09 0.13
C GLN A 22 2.04 7.43 0.20
N TYR A 23 1.46 7.94 -0.90
CA TYR A 23 0.09 8.48 -0.87
C TYR A 23 -0.97 7.57 -1.50
N LYS A 24 -0.60 6.59 -2.33
CA LYS A 24 -1.54 5.80 -3.15
C LYS A 24 -2.65 5.13 -2.33
N TYR A 25 -2.36 4.60 -1.14
CA TYR A 25 -3.35 3.89 -0.34
C TYR A 25 -4.39 4.83 0.27
N ALA A 26 -3.95 6.00 0.73
CA ALA A 26 -4.86 7.05 1.19
C ALA A 26 -5.76 7.52 0.04
N LEU A 27 -5.20 7.82 -1.12
CA LEU A 27 -5.93 8.28 -2.29
C LEU A 27 -6.91 7.22 -2.82
N ALA A 28 -6.48 5.96 -2.91
CA ALA A 28 -7.35 4.85 -3.30
C ALA A 28 -8.51 4.66 -2.31
N TYR A 29 -8.25 4.73 -1.00
CA TYR A 29 -9.31 4.67 0.02
C TYR A 29 -10.32 5.82 -0.12
N ILE A 30 -9.84 7.03 -0.43
CA ILE A 30 -10.68 8.21 -0.65
C ILE A 30 -11.58 8.04 -1.88
N GLY A 31 -11.23 7.15 -2.81
CA GLY A 31 -11.98 6.85 -4.03
C GLY A 31 -11.31 7.38 -5.30
N VAL A 32 -10.01 7.70 -5.26
CA VAL A 32 -9.22 7.92 -6.47
C VAL A 32 -9.01 6.58 -7.16
N ASP A 33 -9.44 6.52 -8.41
CA ASP A 33 -9.31 5.36 -9.27
C ASP A 33 -8.08 5.50 -10.18
N PHE A 34 -6.99 4.83 -9.79
CA PHE A 34 -5.73 4.82 -10.54
C PHE A 34 -5.73 3.88 -11.75
N ASP A 35 -6.79 3.09 -11.97
CA ASP A 35 -6.93 2.26 -13.18
C ASP A 35 -7.46 3.07 -14.37
N ARG A 36 -7.95 4.30 -14.12
CA ARG A 36 -8.39 5.20 -15.18
C ARG A 36 -7.22 5.85 -15.91
N GLU A 37 -7.24 5.75 -17.24
CA GLU A 37 -6.22 6.35 -18.12
C GLU A 37 -6.03 7.86 -17.90
N ASP A 38 -7.11 8.61 -17.64
CA ASP A 38 -7.03 10.06 -17.42
C ASP A 38 -6.36 10.44 -16.09
N VAL A 39 -6.54 9.60 -15.06
CA VAL A 39 -5.84 9.76 -13.78
C VAL A 39 -4.36 9.42 -13.96
N GLN A 40 -4.04 8.32 -14.65
CA GLN A 40 -2.66 7.92 -14.93
C GLN A 40 -1.92 8.99 -15.74
N ALA A 41 -2.53 9.49 -16.81
CA ALA A 41 -1.94 10.55 -17.64
C ALA A 41 -1.69 11.84 -16.83
N ALA A 42 -2.61 12.24 -15.96
CA ALA A 42 -2.45 13.42 -15.12
C ALA A 42 -1.32 13.25 -14.09
N VAL A 43 -1.18 12.06 -13.51
CA VAL A 43 -0.10 11.74 -12.56
C VAL A 43 1.27 11.75 -13.26
N ILE A 44 1.40 11.03 -14.38
CA ILE A 44 2.64 10.95 -15.16
C ILE A 44 3.05 12.33 -15.67
N GLY A 45 2.08 13.15 -16.08
CA GLY A 45 2.33 14.51 -16.59
C GLY A 45 2.75 15.54 -15.54
N CYS A 46 2.74 15.22 -14.24
CA CYS A 46 2.94 16.19 -13.15
C CYS A 46 4.07 15.78 -12.21
N SER A 47 5.33 15.97 -12.60
CA SER A 47 6.49 15.61 -11.75
C SER A 47 6.77 16.60 -10.61
N GLN A 48 6.63 17.92 -10.84
CA GLN A 48 6.99 18.94 -9.84
C GLN A 48 5.88 19.30 -8.84
N GLY A 49 4.61 18.98 -9.14
CA GLY A 49 3.44 19.36 -8.34
C GLY A 49 2.68 18.18 -7.73
N MET A 50 3.21 16.96 -7.87
CA MET A 50 2.53 15.72 -7.51
C MET A 50 2.19 15.64 -6.02
N GLU A 51 3.21 15.73 -5.17
CA GLU A 51 3.05 15.61 -3.73
C GLU A 51 2.11 16.68 -3.17
N PRO A 52 2.25 17.98 -3.50
CA PRO A 52 1.28 19.00 -3.08
C PRO A 52 -0.16 18.71 -3.53
N ALA A 53 -0.36 18.18 -4.74
CA ALA A 53 -1.69 17.83 -5.24
C ALA A 53 -2.30 16.65 -4.47
N PHE A 54 -1.48 15.64 -4.12
CA PHE A 54 -1.88 14.50 -3.31
C PHE A 54 -2.26 14.93 -1.90
N GLN A 55 -1.40 15.71 -1.26
CA GLN A 55 -1.65 16.31 0.05
C GLN A 55 -2.93 17.15 0.04
N THR A 56 -3.13 17.98 -1.00
CA THR A 56 -4.36 18.78 -1.16
C THR A 56 -5.61 17.92 -1.23
N THR A 57 -5.57 16.84 -2.01
CA THR A 57 -6.70 15.91 -2.17
C THR A 57 -7.05 15.22 -0.86
N ILE A 58 -6.05 14.75 -0.12
CA ILE A 58 -6.23 14.11 1.19
C ILE A 58 -6.76 15.12 2.22
N SER A 59 -6.15 16.30 2.34
CA SER A 59 -6.60 17.35 3.26
C SER A 59 -8.02 17.79 2.98
N TYR A 60 -8.42 17.88 1.71
CA TYR A 60 -9.78 18.24 1.35
C TYR A 60 -10.79 17.15 1.75
N TRP A 61 -10.46 15.88 1.54
CA TRP A 61 -11.28 14.78 2.03
C TRP A 61 -11.43 14.82 3.55
N ILE A 62 -10.34 15.05 4.30
CA ILE A 62 -10.39 15.16 5.77
C ILE A 62 -11.30 16.32 6.20
N TRP A 63 -11.16 17.49 5.56
CA TRP A 63 -12.04 18.61 5.81
C TRP A 63 -13.52 18.24 5.57
N LYS A 64 -13.83 17.56 4.46
CA LYS A 64 -15.19 17.06 4.19
C LYS A 64 -15.69 16.11 5.28
N GLN A 65 -14.86 15.16 5.73
CA GLN A 65 -15.23 14.23 6.80
C GLN A 65 -15.53 14.96 8.12
N ASN A 66 -14.71 15.95 8.49
CA ASN A 66 -14.92 16.74 9.70
C ASN A 66 -16.21 17.59 9.66
N ASN A 67 -16.72 17.89 8.46
CA ASN A 67 -17.97 18.62 8.24
C ASN A 67 -19.16 17.69 7.90
N TYR A 68 -18.99 16.37 8.02
CA TYR A 68 -20.01 15.37 7.67
C TYR A 68 -20.51 15.44 6.22
N GLU A 69 -19.63 15.88 5.31
CA GLU A 69 -19.91 16.03 3.89
C GLU A 69 -19.31 14.88 3.07
N LYS A 70 -19.95 14.59 1.93
CA LYS A 70 -19.43 13.61 0.96
C LYS A 70 -18.38 14.24 0.04
N PHE A 71 -17.41 13.43 -0.36
CA PHE A 71 -16.46 13.78 -1.42
C PHE A 71 -16.85 13.01 -2.69
N GLU A 72 -17.66 13.63 -3.57
CA GLU A 72 -18.35 12.91 -4.66
C GLU A 72 -17.45 12.50 -5.83
N TYR A 73 -16.43 13.30 -6.17
CA TYR A 73 -15.59 13.07 -7.35
C TYR A 73 -14.08 13.13 -7.06
N PRO A 74 -13.52 12.18 -6.28
CA PRO A 74 -12.11 12.21 -5.90
C PRO A 74 -11.13 12.19 -7.08
N SER A 75 -11.31 11.31 -8.07
CA SER A 75 -10.43 11.25 -9.24
C SER A 75 -10.42 12.57 -10.03
N ALA A 76 -11.59 13.15 -10.27
CA ALA A 76 -11.70 14.42 -11.00
C ALA A 76 -11.08 15.59 -10.21
N PHE A 77 -11.23 15.59 -8.89
CA PHE A 77 -10.58 16.56 -8.01
C PHE A 77 -9.05 16.42 -8.08
N LEU A 78 -8.53 15.20 -8.00
CA LEU A 78 -7.09 14.95 -8.09
C LEU A 78 -6.53 15.41 -9.44
N ILE A 79 -7.16 15.04 -10.56
CA ILE A 79 -6.76 15.48 -11.90
C ILE A 79 -6.70 17.01 -11.96
N LYS A 80 -7.72 17.68 -11.42
CA LYS A 80 -7.75 19.15 -11.37
C LYS A 80 -6.62 19.71 -10.50
N ALA A 81 -6.36 19.13 -9.33
CA ALA A 81 -5.29 19.54 -8.44
C ALA A 81 -3.91 19.39 -9.09
N LEU A 82 -3.67 18.29 -9.81
CA LEU A 82 -2.44 18.04 -10.56
C LEU A 82 -2.26 19.05 -11.69
N ASN A 83 -3.29 19.23 -12.53
CA ASN A 83 -3.24 20.15 -13.68
C ASN A 83 -3.07 21.62 -13.28
N GLN A 84 -3.62 22.00 -12.13
CA GLN A 84 -3.55 23.37 -11.61
C GLN A 84 -2.44 23.57 -10.57
N GLN A 85 -1.62 22.53 -10.32
CA GLN A 85 -0.53 22.54 -9.34
C GLN A 85 -0.94 23.10 -7.97
N TRP A 86 -2.07 22.61 -7.45
CA TRP A 86 -2.57 23.07 -6.17
C TRP A 86 -1.63 22.71 -5.03
N THR A 87 -1.43 23.67 -4.13
CA THR A 87 -0.70 23.47 -2.87
C THR A 87 -1.67 23.37 -1.70
N PRO A 88 -1.41 22.49 -0.72
CA PRO A 88 -2.33 22.31 0.40
C PRO A 88 -2.34 23.56 1.27
N LYS A 89 -3.55 24.05 1.58
CA LYS A 89 -3.73 25.16 2.54
C LYS A 89 -3.47 24.74 3.99
N SER A 90 -3.67 23.45 4.28
CA SER A 90 -3.47 22.84 5.58
C SER A 90 -3.05 21.39 5.35
N TRP A 91 -1.81 21.05 5.67
CA TRP A 91 -1.29 19.68 5.63
C TRP A 91 -0.69 19.34 7.00
N SER A 92 -0.97 18.13 7.48
CA SER A 92 -0.30 17.52 8.62
C SER A 92 0.11 16.11 8.22
N ASN A 93 1.35 15.71 8.53
CA ASN A 93 1.83 14.36 8.24
C ASN A 93 0.99 13.29 8.96
N GLU A 94 0.41 13.62 10.11
CA GLU A 94 -0.48 12.76 10.89
C GLU A 94 -1.75 12.36 10.12
N TYR A 95 -2.09 13.06 9.04
CA TYR A 95 -3.21 12.69 8.17
C TYR A 95 -3.01 11.31 7.54
N LEU A 96 -1.76 10.89 7.30
CA LEU A 96 -1.45 9.56 6.78
C LEU A 96 -1.60 8.45 7.83
N ASP A 97 -1.56 8.79 9.13
CA ASP A 97 -1.76 7.84 10.23
C ASP A 97 -3.22 7.41 10.41
N ASN A 98 -4.12 7.92 9.55
CA ASN A 98 -5.52 7.53 9.57
C ASN A 98 -5.65 6.00 9.41
N PRO A 99 -6.30 5.28 10.35
CA PRO A 99 -6.41 3.82 10.29
C PRO A 99 -7.07 3.29 9.02
N LYS A 100 -7.80 4.15 8.30
CA LYS A 100 -8.45 3.85 7.02
C LYS A 100 -7.48 3.79 5.84
N PHE A 101 -6.31 4.41 5.94
CA PHE A 101 -5.32 4.50 4.85
C PHE A 101 -4.30 3.37 4.86
N LYS A 102 -4.47 2.37 5.74
CA LYS A 102 -3.55 1.24 5.86
C LYS A 102 -3.41 0.48 4.54
N SER A 103 -2.17 0.11 4.22
CA SER A 103 -1.88 -0.74 3.08
C SER A 103 -2.42 -2.16 3.30
N PRO A 104 -2.65 -2.95 2.24
CA PRO A 104 -2.97 -4.37 2.35
C PRO A 104 -1.95 -5.15 3.20
N CYS A 105 -0.66 -4.80 3.11
CA CYS A 105 0.40 -5.38 3.92
C CYS A 105 0.20 -5.10 5.42
N GLN A 106 -0.06 -3.84 5.78
CA GLN A 106 -0.34 -3.45 7.18
C GLN A 106 -1.62 -4.11 7.70
N LEU A 107 -2.69 -4.10 6.92
CA LEU A 107 -3.95 -4.75 7.29
C LEU A 107 -3.77 -6.25 7.52
N TRP A 108 -2.99 -6.91 6.68
CA TRP A 108 -2.70 -8.33 6.83
C TRP A 108 -1.85 -8.60 8.08
N TRP A 109 -0.81 -7.79 8.32
CA TRP A 109 0.06 -7.89 9.49
C TRP A 109 -0.69 -7.77 10.82
N GLU A 110 -1.67 -6.88 10.88
CA GLU A 110 -2.54 -6.69 12.05
C GLU A 110 -3.48 -7.89 12.24
N LYS A 111 -4.16 -8.32 11.16
CA LYS A 111 -5.01 -9.52 11.20
C LYS A 111 -4.24 -10.77 11.62
N ALA A 112 -2.99 -10.92 11.19
CA ALA A 112 -2.14 -12.03 11.58
C ALA A 112 -1.87 -12.02 13.09
N ALA A 113 -1.65 -10.84 13.71
CA ALA A 113 -1.51 -10.74 15.15
C ALA A 113 -2.81 -11.09 15.90
N GLU A 114 -3.97 -10.71 15.37
CA GLU A 114 -5.26 -11.07 15.96
C GLU A 114 -5.53 -12.58 15.88
N LYS A 115 -5.15 -13.23 14.78
CA LYS A 115 -5.50 -14.63 14.49
C LYS A 115 -4.49 -15.63 15.02
N LEU A 116 -3.20 -15.32 14.96
CA LEU A 116 -2.13 -16.21 15.41
C LEU A 116 -1.60 -15.84 16.80
N GLY A 117 -1.83 -14.61 17.26
CA GLY A 117 -1.13 -14.02 18.40
C GLY A 117 0.19 -13.37 17.98
N LYS A 118 0.56 -12.27 18.67
CA LYS A 118 1.75 -11.48 18.33
C LYS A 118 3.05 -12.28 18.39
N ASP A 119 3.21 -13.14 19.40
CA ASP A 119 4.44 -13.92 19.60
C ASP A 119 4.63 -14.96 18.48
N VAL A 120 3.56 -15.69 18.16
CA VAL A 120 3.57 -16.68 17.07
C VAL A 120 3.86 -15.99 15.74
N ARG A 121 3.14 -14.90 15.43
CA ARG A 121 3.38 -14.11 14.21
C ARG A 121 4.84 -13.68 14.11
N ASN A 122 5.38 -13.07 15.16
CA ASN A 122 6.76 -12.56 15.17
C ASN A 122 7.81 -13.69 15.09
N SER A 123 7.47 -14.92 15.48
CA SER A 123 8.36 -16.08 15.37
C SER A 123 8.40 -16.72 13.97
N LEU A 124 7.42 -16.39 13.13
CA LEU A 124 7.20 -16.97 11.79
C LEU A 124 7.43 -15.96 10.67
N ILE A 125 7.08 -14.69 10.90
CA ILE A 125 7.05 -13.64 9.90
C ILE A 125 8.06 -12.57 10.27
N ALA A 126 9.01 -12.33 9.37
CA ALA A 126 9.98 -11.27 9.50
C ALA A 126 9.38 -9.93 9.06
N ASP A 127 8.67 -9.90 7.93
CA ASP A 127 8.09 -8.69 7.37
C ASP A 127 6.91 -8.98 6.42
N VAL A 128 6.07 -7.98 6.18
CA VAL A 128 5.03 -7.98 5.14
C VAL A 128 5.19 -6.70 4.34
N ALA A 129 5.67 -6.84 3.13
CA ALA A 129 6.20 -5.73 2.35
C ALA A 129 5.64 -5.72 0.92
N GLU A 130 5.82 -4.58 0.28
CA GLU A 130 5.49 -4.37 -1.11
C GLU A 130 6.74 -3.91 -1.84
N LYS A 131 7.03 -4.52 -2.98
CA LYS A 131 8.09 -4.05 -3.87
C LYS A 131 7.64 -2.79 -4.59
N GLU A 132 8.60 -2.01 -5.09
CA GLU A 132 8.37 -0.91 -6.04
C GLU A 132 7.39 -1.26 -7.16
N SER A 133 7.41 -2.52 -7.60
CA SER A 133 6.50 -3.07 -8.61
C SER A 133 5.04 -3.23 -8.23
N GLY A 134 4.67 -2.91 -6.99
CA GLY A 134 3.35 -3.21 -6.44
C GLY A 134 3.17 -4.67 -6.01
N TYR A 135 4.16 -5.54 -6.24
CA TYR A 135 4.12 -6.92 -5.77
C TYR A 135 4.22 -6.99 -4.24
N GLN A 136 3.14 -7.45 -3.61
CA GLN A 136 3.00 -7.60 -2.16
C GLN A 136 3.36 -9.02 -1.72
N TYR A 137 4.15 -9.15 -0.66
CA TYR A 137 4.63 -10.43 -0.17
C TYR A 137 4.84 -10.46 1.34
N ILE A 138 4.90 -11.66 1.88
CA ILE A 138 5.28 -11.96 3.25
C ILE A 138 6.70 -12.55 3.22
N LEU A 139 7.61 -11.97 3.99
CA LEU A 139 8.92 -12.53 4.28
C LEU A 139 8.85 -13.35 5.56
N LEU A 140 9.12 -14.65 5.47
CA LEU A 140 9.16 -15.54 6.61
C LEU A 140 10.52 -15.48 7.32
N MET A 141 10.54 -15.87 8.60
CA MET A 141 11.76 -15.98 9.40
C MET A 141 12.75 -17.02 8.85
N SER A 142 12.29 -17.93 8.00
CA SER A 142 13.14 -18.85 7.23
C SER A 142 13.89 -18.18 6.07
N GLY A 143 13.60 -16.91 5.76
CA GLY A 143 14.09 -16.19 4.58
C GLY A 143 13.28 -16.44 3.30
N GLN A 144 12.32 -17.37 3.31
CA GLN A 144 11.42 -17.59 2.17
C GLN A 144 10.38 -16.49 2.06
N THR A 145 9.98 -16.17 0.82
CA THR A 145 8.91 -15.20 0.54
C THR A 145 7.69 -15.88 -0.07
N ILE A 146 6.49 -15.43 0.29
CA ILE A 146 5.24 -15.87 -0.33
C ILE A 146 4.37 -14.67 -0.72
N SER A 147 3.70 -14.75 -1.87
CA SER A 147 2.80 -13.69 -2.35
C SER A 147 1.64 -13.46 -1.38
N LEU A 148 1.34 -12.17 -1.12
CA LEU A 148 0.20 -11.78 -0.30
C LEU A 148 -1.14 -12.17 -0.96
N GLU A 149 -1.20 -12.14 -2.29
CA GLU A 149 -2.37 -12.59 -3.05
C GLU A 149 -2.66 -14.08 -2.82
N ILE A 150 -1.60 -14.91 -2.81
CA ILE A 150 -1.75 -16.35 -2.58
C ILE A 150 -2.26 -16.60 -1.16
N VAL A 151 -1.65 -15.99 -0.15
CA VAL A 151 -2.03 -16.25 1.25
C VAL A 151 -3.38 -15.67 1.64
N ASN A 152 -3.86 -14.63 0.94
CA ASN A 152 -5.22 -14.11 1.14
C ASN A 152 -6.30 -15.14 0.79
N ASN A 153 -5.97 -16.14 -0.02
CA ASN A 153 -6.85 -17.26 -0.36
C ASN A 153 -6.66 -18.49 0.55
N TRP A 154 -5.81 -18.40 1.59
CA TRP A 154 -5.55 -19.50 2.51
C TRP A 154 -6.28 -19.29 3.83
N SER A 155 -6.55 -20.39 4.54
CA SER A 155 -6.90 -20.31 5.95
C SER A 155 -5.66 -19.99 6.79
N TRP A 156 -5.87 -19.50 8.01
CA TRP A 156 -4.78 -19.19 8.93
C TRP A 156 -4.02 -20.45 9.37
N GLU A 157 -4.71 -21.58 9.49
CA GLU A 157 -4.11 -22.88 9.81
C GLU A 157 -3.17 -23.32 8.69
N LYS A 158 -3.61 -23.22 7.43
CA LYS A 158 -2.78 -23.54 6.27
C LYS A 158 -1.54 -22.65 6.19
N PHE A 159 -1.69 -21.35 6.45
CA PHE A 159 -0.56 -20.43 6.50
C PHE A 159 0.42 -20.82 7.62
N TYR A 160 -0.09 -21.12 8.80
CA TYR A 160 0.71 -21.53 9.96
C TYR A 160 1.52 -22.80 9.66
N GLU A 161 0.88 -23.84 9.12
CA GLU A 161 1.54 -25.09 8.73
C GLU A 161 2.66 -24.84 7.72
N TYR A 162 2.39 -24.04 6.69
CA TYR A 162 3.38 -23.67 5.68
C TYR A 162 4.58 -22.94 6.28
N ALA A 163 4.34 -21.95 7.15
CA ALA A 163 5.40 -21.15 7.75
C ALA A 163 6.29 -21.97 8.72
N ILE A 164 5.68 -22.87 9.49
CA ILE A 164 6.41 -23.80 10.38
C ILE A 164 7.27 -24.76 9.56
N GLU A 165 6.70 -25.35 8.51
CA GLU A 165 7.43 -26.29 7.65
C GLU A 165 8.61 -25.60 6.96
N SER A 166 8.39 -24.39 6.44
CA SER A 166 9.44 -23.55 5.85
C SER A 166 10.60 -23.30 6.82
N LYS A 167 10.29 -22.99 8.08
CA LYS A 167 11.30 -22.80 9.14
C LYS A 167 12.07 -24.08 9.43
N ARG A 168 11.39 -25.22 9.55
CA ARG A 168 12.03 -26.52 9.79
C ARG A 168 13.00 -26.90 8.66
N GLN A 169 12.59 -26.72 7.41
CA GLN A 169 13.42 -27.01 6.25
C GLN A 169 14.70 -26.17 6.24
N GLU A 170 14.60 -24.89 6.63
CA GLU A 170 15.77 -24.01 6.72
C GLU A 170 16.71 -24.42 7.86
N GLU A 171 16.18 -24.77 9.03
CA GLU A 171 16.98 -25.27 10.14
C GLU A 171 17.73 -26.57 9.79
N GLU A 172 17.09 -27.47 9.03
CA GLU A 172 17.73 -28.68 8.52
C GLU A 172 18.81 -28.38 7.48
N ARG A 173 18.59 -27.41 6.60
CA ARG A 173 19.56 -26.96 5.60
C ARG A 173 20.82 -26.44 6.28
N ILE A 174 20.68 -25.59 7.30
CA ILE A 174 21.79 -25.01 8.06
C ILE A 174 22.60 -26.10 8.77
N LYS A 175 21.95 -27.12 9.34
CA LYS A 175 22.64 -28.24 10.02
C LYS A 175 23.47 -29.12 9.09
N ARG A 176 23.25 -29.05 7.78
CA ARG A 176 23.98 -29.85 6.77
C ARG A 176 25.15 -29.10 6.14
N LEU A 177 25.33 -27.82 6.46
CA LEU A 177 26.45 -26.98 6.06
C LEU A 177 27.60 -27.08 7.08
#